data_AF-H9F0N4-F1
#
_entry.id   AF-H9F0N4-F1
#
_cell.length_a   1.000
_cell.length_b   1.000
_cell.length_c   1.000
_cell.angle_alpha   90.00
_cell.angle_beta   90.00
_cell.angle_gamma   90.00
#
_symmetry.space_group_name_H-M   'P 1'
#
loop_
_entity.id
_entity.type
_entity.pdbx_description
1 polymer ?
#
loop_
_entity_poly.entity_id
_entity_poly.type
_entity_poly.pdbx_seq_one_letter_code
_entity_poly.pdbx_strand_id
1 'polypeptide(L)'
;MERAPPDGPLNASGALAGEAAAAGGARGFSAAWTAVLAALMALLIVATVLGNALVMLAFVADSSLRTQNNFFLLNLAISDFLVGAFCIPLYVPYVLTGRWTFGRGLCKLWLVVDYLLCTSSAFNIVLISYDRFLSVTRAVSYRAQQGNTRRAVRKMLLVWVLAFLLYGPAILSWEYLSGGSSIPEGHCYAEFFYNWYFLITASTLEFFTPFLSVTFFNLSIYLNIQRRTRLRLDGAREAGGPEPPPEAQPSPPPPPGCWGCWQKGHGE
;
A
#
# COMPACT_ATOMS: atom_id res chain seq x y z
N MET A 1 14.61 -17.15 -52.03
CA MET A 1 13.48 -17.99 -51.56
C MET A 1 13.83 -18.39 -50.14
N GLU A 2 13.03 -17.89 -49.21
CA GLU A 2 13.39 -17.63 -47.81
C GLU A 2 13.69 -18.87 -46.96
N ARG A 3 14.61 -18.65 -46.01
CA ARG A 3 15.08 -19.61 -45.02
C ARG A 3 13.97 -19.93 -44.02
N ALA A 4 13.76 -21.21 -43.75
CA ALA A 4 13.07 -21.66 -42.54
C ALA A 4 13.85 -21.18 -41.29
N PRO A 5 13.19 -20.63 -40.24
CA PRO A 5 13.86 -20.40 -38.97
C PRO A 5 14.03 -21.72 -38.22
N PRO A 6 15.09 -21.86 -37.41
CA PRO A 6 15.43 -23.10 -36.73
C PRO A 6 14.46 -23.37 -35.57
N ASP A 7 14.15 -24.66 -35.37
CA ASP A 7 13.51 -25.19 -34.17
C ASP A 7 14.38 -24.83 -32.94
N GLY A 8 14.03 -23.72 -32.28
CA GLY A 8 14.57 -23.37 -30.98
C GLY A 8 13.98 -24.31 -29.92
N PRO A 9 14.71 -24.63 -28.83
CA PRO A 9 14.22 -25.51 -27.80
C PRO A 9 13.02 -24.85 -27.14
N LEU A 10 11.81 -25.32 -27.46
CA LEU A 10 10.60 -25.00 -26.73
C LEU A 10 10.87 -25.32 -25.25
N ASN A 11 10.98 -24.25 -24.45
CA ASN A 11 11.23 -24.26 -23.02
C ASN A 11 10.59 -25.48 -22.34
N ALA A 12 11.38 -26.47 -21.99
CA ALA A 12 10.96 -27.59 -21.14
C ALA A 12 10.37 -27.07 -19.81
N SER A 13 10.82 -25.89 -19.36
CA SER A 13 10.26 -25.17 -18.22
C SER A 13 8.86 -24.58 -18.45
N GLY A 14 8.50 -24.28 -19.71
CA GLY A 14 7.18 -23.80 -20.10
C GLY A 14 6.15 -24.92 -20.23
N ALA A 15 6.59 -26.11 -20.67
CA ALA A 15 5.79 -27.33 -20.63
C ALA A 15 5.48 -27.73 -19.18
N LEU A 16 6.48 -27.73 -18.30
CA LEU A 16 6.31 -28.09 -16.87
C LEU A 16 5.41 -27.11 -16.08
N ALA A 17 5.41 -25.82 -16.41
CA ALA A 17 4.55 -24.82 -15.76
C ALA A 17 3.12 -24.80 -16.34
N GLY A 18 2.97 -25.01 -17.65
CA GLY A 18 1.68 -25.27 -18.29
C GLY A 18 1.04 -26.55 -17.79
N GLU A 19 1.86 -27.59 -17.55
CA GLU A 19 1.47 -28.80 -16.84
C GLU A 19 1.14 -28.52 -15.37
N ALA A 20 1.78 -27.59 -14.66
CA ALA A 20 1.39 -27.26 -13.28
C ALA A 20 0.01 -26.56 -13.20
N ALA A 21 -0.28 -25.64 -14.13
CA ALA A 21 -1.58 -24.98 -14.24
C ALA A 21 -2.69 -25.92 -14.75
N ALA A 22 -2.36 -26.82 -15.69
CA ALA A 22 -3.27 -27.86 -16.20
C ALA A 22 -3.43 -29.04 -15.22
N ALA A 23 -2.38 -29.40 -14.46
CA ALA A 23 -2.40 -30.48 -13.46
C ALA A 23 -3.16 -30.07 -12.19
N GLY A 24 -3.37 -28.78 -11.96
CA GLY A 24 -4.35 -28.31 -10.97
C GLY A 24 -5.79 -28.75 -11.31
N GLY A 25 -6.13 -28.83 -12.60
CA GLY A 25 -7.44 -29.26 -13.10
C GLY A 25 -7.53 -30.73 -13.53
N ALA A 26 -6.39 -31.42 -13.71
CA ALA A 26 -6.34 -32.81 -14.20
C ALA A 26 -6.08 -33.88 -13.13
N ARG A 27 -6.20 -33.54 -11.85
CA ARG A 27 -6.33 -34.58 -10.80
C ARG A 27 -7.82 -34.84 -10.64
N GLY A 28 -8.27 -36.01 -11.10
CA GLY A 28 -9.61 -36.53 -10.82
C GLY A 28 -9.78 -36.70 -9.32
N PHE A 29 -10.09 -35.61 -8.62
CA PHE A 29 -10.40 -35.62 -7.20
C PHE A 29 -11.63 -36.50 -7.01
N SER A 30 -11.63 -37.32 -5.96
CA SER A 30 -12.83 -38.10 -5.61
C SER A 30 -14.03 -37.15 -5.45
N ALA A 31 -15.24 -37.63 -5.74
CA ALA A 31 -16.46 -36.83 -5.60
C ALA A 31 -16.58 -36.23 -4.18
N ALA A 32 -16.10 -36.96 -3.17
CA ALA A 32 -16.02 -36.46 -1.80
C ALA A 32 -15.06 -35.27 -1.66
N TRP A 33 -13.88 -35.33 -2.28
CA TRP A 33 -12.89 -34.26 -2.18
C TRP A 33 -13.28 -33.01 -2.95
N THR A 34 -13.86 -33.17 -4.14
CA THR A 34 -14.46 -32.04 -4.88
C THR A 34 -15.61 -31.40 -4.11
N ALA A 35 -16.48 -32.20 -3.47
CA ALA A 35 -17.56 -31.67 -2.63
C ALA A 35 -17.03 -30.89 -1.41
N VAL A 36 -16.00 -31.40 -0.74
CA VAL A 36 -15.34 -30.71 0.39
C VAL A 36 -14.71 -29.40 -0.08
N LEU A 37 -13.96 -29.40 -1.19
CA LEU A 37 -13.36 -28.19 -1.75
C LEU A 37 -14.42 -27.16 -2.15
N ALA A 38 -15.49 -27.59 -2.82
CA ALA A 38 -16.59 -26.71 -3.19
C ALA A 38 -17.27 -26.08 -1.96
N ALA A 39 -17.51 -26.87 -0.91
CA ALA A 39 -18.09 -26.38 0.34
C ALA A 39 -17.17 -25.37 1.04
N LEU A 40 -15.87 -25.64 1.10
CA LEU A 40 -14.88 -24.71 1.67
C LEU A 40 -14.80 -23.41 0.88
N MET A 41 -14.75 -23.48 -0.45
CA MET A 41 -14.74 -22.29 -1.32
C MET A 41 -16.03 -21.48 -1.17
N ALA A 42 -17.19 -22.14 -1.07
CA ALA A 42 -18.46 -21.46 -0.82
C ALA A 42 -18.48 -20.75 0.55
N LEU A 43 -17.97 -21.41 1.59
CA LEU A 43 -17.85 -20.80 2.92
C LEU A 43 -16.93 -19.58 2.89
N LEU A 44 -15.79 -19.66 2.20
CA LEU A 44 -14.87 -18.54 2.02
C LEU A 44 -15.51 -17.38 1.27
N ILE A 45 -16.25 -17.65 0.18
CA ILE A 45 -17.02 -16.62 -0.54
C ILE A 45 -17.97 -15.90 0.41
N VAL A 46 -18.79 -16.66 1.15
CA VAL A 46 -19.78 -16.09 2.07
C VAL A 46 -19.09 -15.27 3.15
N ALA A 47 -18.02 -15.77 3.76
CA ALA A 47 -17.28 -15.06 4.79
C ALA A 47 -16.65 -13.76 4.26
N THR A 48 -15.99 -13.80 3.10
CA THR A 48 -15.36 -12.62 2.48
C THR A 48 -16.39 -11.58 2.08
N VAL A 49 -17.51 -11.99 1.46
CA VAL A 49 -18.57 -11.07 1.02
C VAL A 49 -19.26 -10.44 2.22
N LEU A 50 -19.69 -11.24 3.20
CA LEU A 50 -20.38 -10.72 4.40
C LEU A 50 -19.45 -9.83 5.24
N GLY A 51 -18.22 -10.27 5.50
CA GLY A 51 -17.26 -9.50 6.29
C GLY A 51 -16.98 -8.13 5.69
N ASN A 52 -16.68 -8.07 4.40
CA ASN A 52 -16.39 -6.80 3.73
C ASN A 52 -17.65 -5.95 3.53
N ALA A 53 -18.82 -6.55 3.29
CA ALA A 53 -20.09 -5.83 3.25
C ALA A 53 -20.40 -5.15 4.58
N LEU A 54 -20.16 -5.83 5.71
CA LEU A 54 -20.34 -5.23 7.05
C LEU A 54 -19.41 -4.04 7.27
N VAL A 55 -18.16 -4.11 6.82
CA VAL A 55 -17.22 -2.98 6.89
C VAL A 55 -17.72 -1.78 6.06
N MET A 56 -18.19 -2.04 4.84
CA MET A 56 -18.78 -0.99 3.99
C MET A 56 -20.05 -0.39 4.62
N LEU A 57 -20.94 -1.22 5.16
CA LEU A 57 -22.17 -0.78 5.82
C LEU A 57 -21.87 0.06 7.06
N ALA A 58 -20.94 -0.38 7.91
CA ALA A 58 -20.52 0.38 9.08
C ALA A 58 -19.99 1.78 8.70
N PHE A 59 -19.21 1.87 7.63
CA PHE A 59 -18.68 3.13 7.13
C PHE A 59 -19.76 4.07 6.59
N VAL A 60 -20.78 3.53 5.92
CA VAL A 60 -21.90 4.33 5.38
C VAL A 60 -22.83 4.80 6.50
N ALA A 61 -23.13 3.90 7.45
CA ALA A 61 -24.04 4.13 8.57
C ALA A 61 -23.50 5.14 9.58
N ASP A 62 -22.20 5.09 9.89
CA ASP A 62 -21.59 5.98 10.88
C ASP A 62 -20.79 7.11 10.23
N SER A 63 -21.33 8.33 10.28
CA SER A 63 -20.65 9.52 9.79
C SER A 63 -19.37 9.87 10.57
N SER A 64 -19.24 9.42 11.83
CA SER A 64 -18.05 9.62 12.65
C SER A 64 -16.85 8.83 12.13
N LEU A 65 -17.10 7.73 11.41
CA LEU A 65 -16.09 6.90 10.78
C LEU A 65 -15.56 7.49 9.46
N ARG A 66 -16.07 8.62 8.96
CA ARG A 66 -15.64 9.22 7.67
C ARG A 66 -14.31 9.99 7.79
N THR A 67 -13.28 9.35 8.31
CA THR A 67 -11.92 9.87 8.44
C THR A 67 -11.03 9.36 7.31
N GLN A 68 -9.95 10.09 6.98
CA GLN A 68 -9.03 9.69 5.89
C GLN A 68 -8.45 8.28 6.04
N ASN A 69 -8.21 7.82 7.27
CA ASN A 69 -7.72 6.46 7.52
C ASN A 69 -8.76 5.39 7.19
N ASN A 70 -10.02 5.62 7.58
CA ASN A 70 -11.11 4.67 7.36
C ASN A 70 -11.50 4.57 5.88
N PHE A 71 -11.19 5.60 5.11
CA PHE A 71 -11.29 5.57 3.65
C PHE A 71 -10.39 4.46 3.06
N PHE A 72 -9.15 4.27 3.51
CA PHE A 72 -8.32 3.17 2.98
C PHE A 72 -8.84 1.78 3.35
N LEU A 73 -9.44 1.66 4.54
CA LEU A 73 -10.14 0.44 4.95
C LEU A 73 -11.37 0.18 4.08
N LEU A 74 -12.11 1.23 3.71
CA LEU A 74 -13.20 1.14 2.75
C LEU A 74 -12.70 0.69 1.37
N ASN A 75 -11.59 1.25 0.89
CA ASN A 75 -11.00 0.85 -0.40
C ASN A 75 -10.59 -0.63 -0.41
N LEU A 76 -10.02 -1.12 0.70
CA LEU A 76 -9.71 -2.54 0.88
C LEU A 76 -10.98 -3.40 0.87
N ALA A 77 -11.99 -2.99 1.64
CA ALA A 77 -13.27 -3.70 1.73
C ALA A 77 -13.99 -3.77 0.36
N ILE A 78 -13.95 -2.70 -0.44
CA ILE A 78 -14.49 -2.71 -1.81
C ILE A 78 -13.75 -3.72 -2.68
N SER A 79 -12.41 -3.71 -2.66
CA SER A 79 -11.61 -4.66 -3.45
C SER A 79 -11.91 -6.10 -3.06
N ASP A 80 -11.84 -6.43 -1.77
CA ASP A 80 -12.04 -7.79 -1.26
C ASP A 80 -13.48 -8.27 -1.46
N PHE A 81 -14.47 -7.37 -1.34
CA PHE A 81 -15.85 -7.67 -1.68
C PHE A 81 -16.00 -8.05 -3.16
N LEU A 82 -15.38 -7.29 -4.07
CA LEU A 82 -15.42 -7.60 -5.50
C LEU A 82 -14.72 -8.92 -5.83
N VAL A 83 -13.58 -9.22 -5.18
CA VAL A 83 -12.91 -10.51 -5.32
C VAL A 83 -13.84 -11.65 -4.88
N GLY A 84 -14.43 -11.53 -3.69
CA GLY A 84 -15.34 -12.54 -3.13
C GLY A 84 -16.63 -12.71 -3.92
N ALA A 85 -17.20 -11.62 -4.45
CA ALA A 85 -18.49 -11.63 -5.14
C ALA A 85 -18.39 -11.98 -6.64
N PHE A 86 -17.26 -11.69 -7.28
CA PHE A 86 -17.09 -11.86 -8.73
C PHE A 86 -15.94 -12.79 -9.10
N CYS A 87 -14.73 -12.56 -8.60
CA CYS A 87 -13.55 -13.34 -9.01
C CYS A 87 -13.62 -14.79 -8.55
N ILE A 88 -13.89 -15.03 -7.27
CA ILE A 88 -13.89 -16.38 -6.70
C ILE A 88 -15.05 -17.23 -7.29
N PRO A 89 -16.30 -16.73 -7.42
CA PRO A 89 -17.39 -17.51 -8.01
C PRO A 89 -17.18 -17.87 -9.48
N LEU A 90 -16.46 -17.05 -10.25
CA LEU A 90 -16.06 -17.39 -11.63
C LEU A 90 -14.88 -18.38 -11.68
N TYR A 91 -13.99 -18.32 -10.68
CA TYR A 91 -12.83 -19.19 -10.58
C TYR A 91 -13.18 -20.62 -10.10
N VAL A 92 -14.15 -20.77 -9.19
CA VAL A 92 -14.51 -22.08 -8.60
C VAL A 92 -14.92 -23.13 -9.66
N PRO A 93 -15.84 -22.86 -10.61
CA PRO A 93 -16.21 -23.82 -11.65
C PRO A 93 -15.01 -24.18 -12.54
N TYR A 94 -14.13 -23.21 -12.82
CA TYR A 94 -12.92 -23.44 -13.63
C TYR A 94 -11.97 -24.43 -12.93
N VAL A 95 -11.75 -24.26 -11.62
CA VAL A 95 -10.91 -25.17 -10.83
C VAL A 95 -11.52 -26.56 -10.71
N LEU A 96 -12.84 -26.66 -10.52
CA LEU A 96 -13.52 -27.95 -10.32
C LEU A 96 -13.69 -28.76 -11.60
N THR A 97 -13.93 -28.10 -12.73
CA THR A 97 -14.15 -28.77 -14.03
C THR A 97 -12.89 -28.86 -14.88
N GLY A 98 -11.85 -28.10 -14.54
CA GLY A 98 -10.62 -27.95 -15.32
C GLY A 98 -10.84 -27.24 -16.66
N ARG A 99 -12.04 -26.69 -16.93
CA ARG A 99 -12.40 -26.07 -18.20
C ARG A 99 -13.19 -24.78 -18.02
N TRP A 100 -12.88 -23.79 -18.84
CA TRP A 100 -13.59 -22.52 -18.89
C TRP A 100 -14.74 -22.57 -19.89
N THR A 101 -15.98 -22.52 -19.40
CA THR A 101 -17.19 -22.65 -20.23
C THR A 101 -17.94 -21.32 -20.44
N PHE A 102 -17.54 -20.23 -19.78
CA PHE A 102 -18.25 -18.96 -19.82
C PHE A 102 -17.94 -18.07 -21.04
N GLY A 103 -17.19 -18.60 -22.00
CA GLY A 103 -16.80 -17.89 -23.21
C GLY A 103 -15.66 -16.88 -23.00
N ARG A 104 -15.13 -16.38 -24.12
CA ARG A 104 -13.88 -15.63 -24.14
C ARG A 104 -13.98 -14.20 -23.60
N GLY A 105 -15.11 -13.54 -23.82
CA GLY A 105 -15.35 -12.19 -23.28
C GLY A 105 -15.32 -12.16 -21.75
N LEU A 106 -15.98 -13.13 -21.10
CA LEU A 106 -16.00 -13.21 -19.64
C LEU A 106 -14.63 -13.61 -19.08
N CYS A 107 -13.87 -14.47 -19.78
CA CYS A 107 -12.50 -14.79 -19.39
C CYS A 107 -11.62 -13.53 -19.33
N LYS A 108 -11.66 -12.70 -20.39
CA LYS A 108 -10.90 -11.44 -20.41
C LYS A 108 -11.35 -10.47 -19.33
N LEU A 109 -12.65 -10.31 -19.14
CA LEU A 109 -13.18 -9.44 -18.09
C LEU A 109 -12.73 -9.93 -16.71
N TRP A 110 -12.84 -11.23 -16.45
CA TRP A 110 -12.39 -11.86 -15.21
C TRP A 110 -10.89 -11.62 -14.97
N LEU A 111 -10.04 -11.88 -15.96
CA LEU A 111 -8.60 -11.63 -15.84
C LEU A 111 -8.28 -10.16 -15.57
N VAL A 112 -8.91 -9.22 -16.29
CA VAL A 112 -8.69 -7.78 -16.04
C VAL A 112 -9.10 -7.41 -14.63
N VAL A 113 -10.27 -7.84 -14.19
CA VAL A 113 -10.80 -7.52 -12.85
C VAL A 113 -9.95 -8.16 -11.77
N ASP A 114 -9.58 -9.43 -11.90
CA ASP A 114 -8.81 -10.17 -10.90
C ASP A 114 -7.42 -9.57 -10.69
N TYR A 115 -6.67 -9.32 -11.77
CA TYR A 115 -5.38 -8.65 -11.70
C TYR A 115 -5.51 -7.23 -11.15
N LEU A 116 -6.50 -6.47 -11.62
CA LEU A 116 -6.71 -5.09 -11.15
C LEU A 116 -7.03 -5.04 -9.65
N LEU A 117 -7.84 -5.96 -9.13
CA LEU A 117 -8.17 -6.03 -7.71
C LEU A 117 -6.95 -6.40 -6.88
N CYS A 118 -6.15 -7.38 -7.32
CA CYS A 118 -4.91 -7.77 -6.65
C CYS A 118 -3.90 -6.60 -6.59
N THR A 119 -3.64 -5.95 -7.72
CA THR A 119 -2.73 -4.82 -7.82
C THR A 119 -3.23 -3.61 -7.03
N SER A 120 -4.55 -3.34 -7.07
CA SER A 120 -5.18 -2.28 -6.27
C SER A 120 -4.95 -2.51 -4.78
N SER A 121 -5.11 -3.75 -4.30
CA SER A 121 -4.86 -4.11 -2.90
C SER A 121 -3.39 -3.92 -2.50
N ALA A 122 -2.44 -4.30 -3.37
CA ALA A 122 -1.02 -4.06 -3.13
C ALA A 122 -0.68 -2.55 -3.03
N PHE A 123 -1.16 -1.75 -3.98
CA PHE A 123 -0.99 -0.30 -3.94
C PHE A 123 -1.75 0.38 -2.79
N ASN A 124 -2.84 -0.20 -2.32
CA ASN A 124 -3.56 0.29 -1.14
C ASN A 124 -2.69 0.22 0.12
N ILE A 125 -1.87 -0.82 0.29
CA ILE A 125 -0.92 -0.93 1.41
C ILE A 125 0.13 0.19 1.34
N VAL A 126 0.61 0.51 0.14
CA VAL A 126 1.54 1.64 -0.08
C VAL A 126 0.87 2.96 0.29
N LEU A 127 -0.37 3.12 -0.13
CA LEU A 127 -1.16 4.31 0.13
C LEU A 127 -1.39 4.52 1.63
N ILE A 128 -1.75 3.46 2.37
CA ILE A 128 -1.87 3.47 3.84
C ILE A 128 -0.55 3.89 4.49
N SER A 129 0.56 3.32 4.02
CA SER A 129 1.90 3.61 4.56
C SER A 129 2.33 5.06 4.32
N TYR A 130 2.06 5.57 3.11
CA TYR A 130 2.28 6.98 2.76
C TYR A 130 1.42 7.93 3.60
N ASP A 131 0.18 7.55 3.87
CA ASP A 131 -0.70 8.38 4.67
C ASP A 131 -0.26 8.46 6.13
N ARG A 132 0.14 7.32 6.73
CA ARG A 132 0.77 7.31 8.06
C ARG A 132 2.04 8.15 8.10
N PHE A 133 2.85 8.10 7.05
CA PHE A 133 4.04 8.95 6.92
C PHE A 133 3.71 10.44 7.00
N LEU A 134 2.72 10.89 6.25
CA LEU A 134 2.27 12.29 6.29
C LEU A 134 1.70 12.67 7.66
N SER A 135 0.90 11.78 8.26
CA SER A 135 0.33 12.01 9.59
C SER A 135 1.40 12.21 10.66
N VAL A 136 2.52 11.48 10.60
CA VAL A 136 3.57 11.56 11.61
C VAL A 136 4.55 12.71 11.34
N THR A 137 5.03 12.84 10.11
CA THR A 137 6.06 13.84 9.78
C THR A 137 5.48 15.25 9.68
N ARG A 138 4.29 15.39 9.08
CA ARG A 138 3.64 16.68 8.81
C ARG A 138 2.34 16.84 9.60
N ALA A 139 2.32 16.45 10.88
CA ALA A 139 1.13 16.43 11.73
C ALA A 139 0.26 17.71 11.67
N VAL A 140 0.87 18.90 11.63
CA VAL A 140 0.14 20.18 11.57
C VAL A 140 -0.53 20.39 10.21
N SER A 141 0.20 20.24 9.11
CA SER A 141 -0.36 20.35 7.75
C SER A 141 -1.32 19.21 7.42
N TYR A 142 -1.07 18.01 7.97
CA TYR A 142 -1.94 16.85 7.80
C TYR A 142 -3.28 17.07 8.51
N ARG A 143 -3.29 17.56 9.76
CA ARG A 143 -4.54 17.93 10.45
C ARG A 143 -5.34 18.99 9.70
N ALA A 144 -4.69 19.98 9.10
CA ALA A 144 -5.36 20.97 8.26
C ALA A 144 -5.95 20.38 6.97
N GLN A 145 -5.36 19.30 6.44
CA GLN A 145 -5.80 18.62 5.22
C GLN A 145 -6.78 17.47 5.48
N GLN A 146 -6.92 17.03 6.73
CA GLN A 146 -7.69 15.85 7.13
C GLN A 146 -9.19 16.00 6.86
N GLY A 147 -9.70 17.24 6.85
CA GLY A 147 -11.09 17.55 6.48
C GLY A 147 -11.39 17.44 4.98
N ASN A 148 -10.39 17.27 4.10
CA ASN A 148 -10.60 17.20 2.66
C ASN A 148 -10.73 15.75 2.16
N THR A 149 -11.90 15.16 2.41
CA THR A 149 -12.28 13.81 1.98
C THR A 149 -12.09 13.58 0.47
N ARG A 150 -12.30 14.62 -0.35
CA ARG A 150 -12.12 14.54 -1.82
C ARG A 150 -10.68 14.20 -2.21
N ARG A 151 -9.69 14.51 -1.37
CA ARG A 151 -8.30 14.14 -1.63
C ARG A 151 -8.06 12.65 -1.40
N ALA A 152 -8.66 12.07 -0.35
CA ALA A 152 -8.56 10.63 -0.09
C ALA A 152 -9.20 9.83 -1.24
N VAL A 153 -10.41 10.22 -1.67
CA VAL A 153 -11.09 9.59 -2.82
C VAL A 153 -10.26 9.71 -4.10
N ARG A 154 -9.67 10.88 -4.38
CA ARG A 154 -8.77 11.02 -5.55
C ARG A 154 -7.56 10.10 -5.47
N LYS A 155 -6.91 9.96 -4.30
CA LYS A 155 -5.79 9.04 -4.14
C LYS A 155 -6.21 7.59 -4.39
N MET A 156 -7.40 7.18 -3.97
CA MET A 156 -7.94 5.85 -4.28
C MET A 156 -8.14 5.69 -5.78
N LEU A 157 -8.88 6.60 -6.42
CA LEU A 157 -9.13 6.52 -7.86
C LEU A 157 -7.81 6.45 -8.66
N LEU A 158 -6.78 7.17 -8.23
CA LEU A 158 -5.45 7.06 -8.83
C LEU A 158 -4.86 5.65 -8.70
N VAL A 159 -5.00 4.99 -7.54
CA VAL A 159 -4.56 3.59 -7.37
C VAL A 159 -5.29 2.65 -8.34
N TRP A 160 -6.61 2.79 -8.47
CA TRP A 160 -7.40 1.98 -9.42
C TRP A 160 -6.97 2.21 -10.86
N VAL A 161 -6.74 3.47 -11.25
CA VAL A 161 -6.26 3.82 -12.59
C VAL A 161 -4.86 3.27 -12.85
N LEU A 162 -3.94 3.39 -11.88
CA LEU A 162 -2.58 2.85 -12.01
C LEU A 162 -2.58 1.32 -12.11
N ALA A 163 -3.41 0.65 -11.31
CA ALA A 163 -3.60 -0.81 -11.39
C ALA A 163 -4.14 -1.22 -12.77
N PHE A 164 -5.16 -0.52 -13.27
CA PHE A 164 -5.68 -0.76 -14.61
C PHE A 164 -4.62 -0.51 -15.70
N LEU A 165 -3.86 0.57 -15.62
CA LEU A 165 -2.84 0.87 -16.64
C LEU A 165 -1.71 -0.17 -16.69
N LEU A 166 -1.41 -0.83 -15.56
CA LEU A 166 -0.35 -1.83 -15.50
C LEU A 166 -0.73 -3.13 -16.22
N TYR A 167 -1.95 -3.64 -16.01
CA TYR A 167 -2.39 -4.93 -16.55
C TYR A 167 -3.49 -4.85 -17.61
N GLY A 168 -4.40 -3.88 -17.50
CA GLY A 168 -5.58 -3.73 -18.37
C GLY A 168 -5.23 -3.62 -19.86
N PRO A 169 -4.41 -2.64 -20.29
CA PRO A 169 -3.95 -2.54 -21.67
C PRO A 169 -3.27 -3.82 -22.13
N ALA A 170 -2.40 -4.41 -21.32
CA ALA A 170 -1.70 -5.66 -21.67
C ALA A 170 -2.71 -6.80 -21.93
N ILE A 171 -3.70 -7.02 -21.07
CA ILE A 171 -4.70 -8.09 -21.23
C ILE A 171 -5.60 -7.84 -22.46
N LEU A 172 -6.00 -6.59 -22.69
CA LEU A 172 -6.95 -6.25 -23.75
C LEU A 172 -6.31 -6.20 -25.14
N SER A 173 -5.09 -5.69 -25.25
CA SER A 173 -4.43 -5.44 -26.54
C SER A 173 -3.51 -6.56 -27.02
N TRP A 174 -3.15 -7.52 -26.15
CA TRP A 174 -2.24 -8.61 -26.52
C TRP A 174 -2.74 -9.46 -27.70
N GLU A 175 -4.05 -9.75 -27.75
CA GLU A 175 -4.65 -10.48 -28.86
C GLU A 175 -4.48 -9.74 -30.20
N TYR A 176 -4.68 -8.42 -30.18
CA TYR A 176 -4.57 -7.59 -31.39
C TYR A 176 -3.12 -7.49 -31.85
N LEU A 177 -2.18 -7.37 -30.90
CA LEU A 177 -0.74 -7.30 -31.17
C LEU A 177 -0.16 -8.65 -31.65
N SER A 178 -0.71 -9.77 -31.18
CA SER A 178 -0.25 -11.12 -31.52
C SER A 178 -0.88 -11.68 -32.80
N GLY A 179 -1.81 -10.95 -33.43
CA GLY A 179 -2.46 -11.36 -34.68
C GLY A 179 -3.42 -12.55 -34.56
N GLY A 180 -3.81 -12.91 -33.33
CA GLY A 180 -4.67 -14.05 -33.06
C GLY A 180 -4.69 -14.47 -31.58
N SER A 181 -5.60 -15.38 -31.24
CA SER A 181 -5.76 -15.91 -29.89
C SER A 181 -4.82 -17.08 -29.63
N SER A 182 -3.85 -16.91 -28.72
CA SER A 182 -2.95 -18.02 -28.31
C SER A 182 -3.53 -18.91 -27.21
N ILE A 183 -4.80 -18.70 -26.80
CA ILE A 183 -5.46 -19.47 -25.73
C ILE A 183 -6.27 -20.62 -26.35
N PRO A 184 -5.96 -21.89 -26.04
CA PRO A 184 -6.74 -23.05 -26.47
C PRO A 184 -8.18 -22.98 -25.93
N GLU A 185 -9.12 -23.53 -26.70
CA GLU A 185 -10.52 -23.60 -26.26
C GLU A 185 -10.65 -24.39 -24.95
N GLY A 186 -11.41 -23.82 -24.01
CA GLY A 186 -11.63 -24.41 -22.69
C GLY A 186 -10.60 -24.01 -21.63
N HIS A 187 -9.64 -23.15 -21.92
CA HIS A 187 -8.73 -22.58 -20.91
C HIS A 187 -8.89 -21.06 -20.80
N CYS A 188 -8.61 -20.52 -19.61
CA CYS A 188 -8.63 -19.08 -19.35
C CYS A 188 -7.39 -18.68 -18.54
N TYR A 189 -6.42 -18.08 -19.21
CA TYR A 189 -5.20 -17.54 -18.62
C TYR A 189 -4.76 -16.28 -19.37
N ALA A 190 -3.96 -15.43 -18.73
CA ALA A 190 -3.45 -14.22 -19.35
C ALA A 190 -2.50 -14.55 -20.51
N GLU A 191 -2.69 -13.94 -21.67
CA GLU A 191 -1.88 -14.25 -22.87
C GLU A 191 -0.39 -13.90 -22.70
N PHE A 192 -0.08 -12.89 -21.87
CA PHE A 192 1.29 -12.53 -21.51
C PHE A 192 1.93 -13.48 -20.47
N PHE A 193 1.21 -14.47 -19.95
CA PHE A 193 1.73 -15.40 -18.91
C PHE A 193 2.97 -16.15 -19.40
N TYR A 194 3.10 -16.39 -20.70
CA TYR A 194 4.28 -17.02 -21.31
C TYR A 194 5.43 -16.04 -21.57
N ASN A 195 5.18 -14.73 -21.47
CA ASN A 195 6.21 -13.71 -21.59
C ASN A 195 6.86 -13.46 -20.23
N TRP A 196 7.90 -14.25 -19.95
CA TRP A 196 8.64 -14.19 -18.70
C TRP A 196 9.26 -12.81 -18.43
N TYR A 197 9.63 -12.05 -19.47
CA TYR A 197 10.13 -10.67 -19.31
C TYR A 197 9.08 -9.75 -18.71
N PHE A 198 7.84 -9.82 -19.20
CA PHE A 198 6.73 -9.04 -18.63
C PHE A 198 6.42 -9.49 -17.20
N LEU A 199 6.36 -10.81 -16.98
CA LEU A 199 6.02 -11.37 -15.66
C LEU A 199 7.05 -10.98 -14.59
N ILE A 200 8.36 -11.11 -14.88
CA ILE A 200 9.41 -10.70 -13.95
C ILE A 200 9.40 -9.18 -13.74
N THR A 201 9.26 -8.41 -14.81
CA THR A 201 9.24 -6.94 -14.71
C THR A 201 8.06 -6.46 -13.88
N ALA A 202 6.86 -6.95 -14.15
CA ALA A 202 5.64 -6.58 -13.43
C ALA A 202 5.71 -7.03 -11.96
N SER A 203 6.15 -8.27 -11.70
CA SER A 203 6.32 -8.77 -10.32
C SER A 203 7.38 -7.97 -9.54
N THR A 204 8.47 -7.58 -10.20
CA THR A 204 9.50 -6.71 -9.62
C THR A 204 8.88 -5.36 -9.27
N LEU A 205 8.17 -4.71 -10.20
CA LEU A 205 7.52 -3.43 -9.91
C LEU A 205 6.51 -3.54 -8.75
N GLU A 206 5.67 -4.58 -8.74
CA GLU A 206 4.70 -4.81 -7.67
C GLU A 206 5.33 -5.14 -6.33
N PHE A 207 6.50 -5.78 -6.28
CA PHE A 207 7.18 -6.11 -5.04
C PHE A 207 8.03 -4.95 -4.51
N PHE A 208 8.82 -4.31 -5.38
CA PHE A 208 9.73 -3.25 -5.00
C PHE A 208 8.98 -1.96 -4.65
N THR A 209 7.87 -1.64 -5.33
CA THR A 209 7.09 -0.44 -5.03
C THR A 209 6.61 -0.38 -3.57
N PRO A 210 5.91 -1.40 -3.01
CA PRO A 210 5.54 -1.41 -1.61
C PRO A 210 6.74 -1.51 -0.70
N PHE A 211 7.73 -2.36 -1.01
CA PHE A 211 8.88 -2.54 -0.14
C PHE A 211 9.70 -1.25 0.04
N LEU A 212 10.08 -0.61 -1.06
CA LEU A 212 10.88 0.63 -1.04
C LEU A 212 10.08 1.77 -0.40
N SER A 213 8.80 1.91 -0.75
CA SER A 213 7.95 2.96 -0.19
C SER A 213 7.78 2.80 1.32
N VAL A 214 7.40 1.61 1.79
CA VAL A 214 7.22 1.33 3.22
C VAL A 214 8.53 1.54 3.98
N THR A 215 9.64 1.03 3.46
CA THR A 215 10.95 1.18 4.12
C THR A 215 11.36 2.64 4.20
N PHE A 216 11.27 3.37 3.08
CA PHE A 216 11.61 4.80 3.03
C PHE A 216 10.74 5.62 3.99
N PHE A 217 9.44 5.37 4.01
CA PHE A 217 8.51 6.09 4.87
C PHE A 217 8.72 5.76 6.36
N ASN A 218 8.88 4.49 6.72
CA ASN A 218 9.14 4.11 8.11
C ASN A 218 10.50 4.63 8.60
N LEU A 219 11.54 4.57 7.77
CA LEU A 219 12.85 5.13 8.10
C LEU A 219 12.75 6.65 8.30
N SER A 220 12.05 7.34 7.40
CA SER A 220 11.85 8.79 7.48
C SER A 220 11.01 9.19 8.71
N ILE A 221 10.04 8.38 9.12
CA ILE A 221 9.32 8.54 10.40
C ILE A 221 10.28 8.38 11.57
N TYR A 222 11.04 7.27 11.61
CA TYR A 222 11.98 6.96 12.68
C TYR A 222 12.99 8.08 12.87
N LEU A 223 13.59 8.57 11.78
CA LEU A 223 14.55 9.68 11.80
C LEU A 223 13.91 10.98 12.29
N ASN A 224 12.68 11.30 11.88
CA ASN A 224 11.98 12.50 12.34
C ASN A 224 11.62 12.44 13.83
N ILE A 225 11.21 11.27 14.35
CA ILE A 225 10.94 11.08 15.77
C ILE A 225 12.24 11.21 16.57
N GLN A 226 13.31 10.50 16.16
CA GLN A 226 14.63 10.60 16.78
C GLN A 226 15.13 12.05 16.86
N ARG A 227 15.01 12.82 15.77
CA ARG A 227 15.39 14.25 15.77
C ARG A 227 14.55 15.06 16.76
N ARG A 228 13.22 14.88 16.80
CA ARG A 228 12.36 15.58 17.75
C ARG A 228 12.65 15.19 19.21
N THR A 229 12.92 13.93 19.48
CA THR A 229 13.27 13.44 20.82
C THR A 229 14.61 14.02 21.26
N ARG A 230 15.62 14.06 20.39
CA ARG A 230 16.91 14.72 20.69
C ARG A 230 16.74 16.20 21.01
N LEU A 231 16.03 16.96 20.16
CA LEU A 231 15.76 18.37 20.41
C LEU A 231 15.01 18.62 21.74
N ARG A 232 14.07 17.74 22.11
CA ARG A 232 13.37 17.82 23.41
C ARG A 232 14.31 17.55 24.59
N LEU A 233 15.22 16.59 24.45
CA LEU A 233 16.21 16.27 25.49
C LEU A 233 17.25 17.37 25.64
N ASP A 234 17.69 17.98 24.53
CA ASP A 234 18.62 19.11 24.55
C ASP A 234 17.96 20.35 25.19
N GLY A 235 16.71 20.66 24.82
CA GLY A 235 15.96 21.75 25.46
C GLY A 235 15.66 21.50 26.95
N ALA A 236 15.43 20.24 27.35
CA ALA A 236 15.27 19.90 28.77
C ALA A 236 16.60 20.02 29.55
N ARG A 237 17.74 19.75 28.91
CA ARG A 237 19.07 19.97 29.50
C ARG A 237 19.39 21.45 29.67
N GLU A 238 19.05 22.29 28.69
CA GLU A 238 19.20 23.74 28.80
C GLU A 238 18.28 24.33 29.87
N ALA A 239 17.03 23.88 29.95
CA ALA A 239 16.09 24.32 30.99
C ALA A 239 16.44 23.81 32.41
N GLY A 240 17.23 22.75 32.53
CA GLY A 240 17.73 22.20 33.79
C GLY A 240 19.17 22.63 34.14
N GLY A 241 19.76 23.56 33.38
CA GLY A 241 21.07 24.13 33.69
C GLY A 241 21.06 24.91 35.01
N PRO A 242 22.20 25.00 35.73
CA PRO A 242 22.25 25.64 37.04
C PRO A 242 21.80 27.11 36.97
N GLU A 243 20.98 27.53 37.94
CA GLU A 243 20.56 28.91 38.16
C GLU A 243 21.79 29.83 38.09
N PRO A 244 21.74 30.96 37.35
CA PRO A 244 22.86 31.88 37.29
C PRO A 244 23.22 32.32 38.72
N PRO A 245 24.52 32.44 39.05
CA PRO A 245 24.91 32.87 40.39
C PRO A 245 24.25 34.22 40.69
N PRO A 246 23.77 34.45 41.93
CA PRO A 246 23.21 35.74 42.29
C PRO A 246 24.23 36.82 41.97
N GLU A 247 23.80 37.78 41.15
CA GLU A 247 24.60 38.91 40.70
C GLU A 247 25.18 39.60 41.94
N ALA A 248 26.50 39.58 42.09
CA ALA A 248 27.19 40.20 43.21
C ALA A 248 26.86 41.70 43.18
N GLN A 249 26.11 42.16 44.19
CA GLN A 249 25.79 43.57 44.36
C GLN A 249 27.10 44.39 44.34
N PRO A 250 27.14 45.54 43.63
CA PRO A 250 28.27 46.45 43.71
C PRO A 250 28.43 46.88 45.18
N SER A 251 29.64 46.73 45.71
CA SER A 251 29.98 47.22 47.04
C SER A 251 29.65 48.71 47.17
N PRO A 252 29.10 49.15 48.31
CA PRO A 252 28.80 50.57 48.52
C PRO A 252 30.09 51.40 48.44
N PRO A 253 30.04 52.63 47.90
CA PRO A 253 31.20 53.50 47.81
C PRO A 253 31.76 53.81 49.21
N PRO A 254 33.09 53.96 49.36
CA PRO A 254 33.69 54.32 50.64
C PRO A 254 33.17 55.69 51.11
N PRO A 255 33.03 55.91 52.42
CA PRO A 255 32.54 57.17 52.96
C PRO A 255 33.47 58.32 52.55
N PRO A 256 32.92 59.53 52.28
CA PRO A 256 33.75 60.69 51.98
C PRO A 256 34.71 60.97 53.13
N GLY A 257 35.99 61.08 52.80
CA GLY A 257 37.02 61.52 53.73
C GLY A 257 36.63 62.86 54.35
N CYS A 258 36.73 62.95 55.67
CA CYS A 258 36.54 64.17 56.43
C CYS A 258 37.71 65.14 56.15
N TRP A 259 37.68 65.77 54.99
CA TRP A 259 38.54 66.92 54.65
C TRP A 259 37.83 68.19 55.10
N GLY A 260 37.99 68.56 56.36
CA GLY A 260 37.37 69.77 56.87
C GLY A 260 37.36 69.94 58.39
N CYS A 261 38.47 69.65 59.07
CA CYS A 261 38.62 70.08 60.47
C CYS A 261 40.04 70.54 60.80
N TRP A 262 40.62 71.39 59.95
CA TRP A 262 41.84 72.13 60.30
C TRP A 262 41.87 73.51 59.63
N GLN A 263 40.91 74.38 59.97
CA GLN A 263 41.04 75.83 59.76
C GLN A 263 39.97 76.64 60.52
N LYS A 264 40.23 76.93 61.81
CA LYS A 264 40.04 78.25 62.46
C LYS A 264 40.18 78.13 63.99
N GLY A 265 41.17 78.81 64.55
CA GLY A 265 41.33 79.04 65.99
C GLY A 265 42.78 79.33 66.39
N HIS A 266 43.32 80.48 66.00
CA HIS A 266 44.61 81.03 66.46
C HIS A 266 44.31 82.27 67.34
N GLY A 267 44.96 82.41 68.50
CA GLY A 267 44.89 83.58 69.42
C GLY A 267 43.65 83.57 70.33
N GLU A 268 43.70 83.83 71.63
CA GLU A 268 44.67 84.48 72.53
C GLU A 268 44.70 83.76 73.89
#